data_AF-A0A4P9WDD7-F1
#
_entry.id   AF-A0A4P9WDD7-F1
#
_cell.length_a   1.000
_cell.length_b   1.000
_cell.length_c   1.000
_cell.angle_alpha   90.00
_cell.angle_beta   90.00
_cell.angle_gamma   90.00
#
_symmetry.space_group_name_H-M   'P 1'
#
loop_
_entity.id
_entity.type
_entity.pdbx_description
1 polymer ?
#
loop_
_entity_poly.entity_id
_entity_poly.type
_entity_poly.pdbx_seq_one_letter_code
_entity_poly.pdbx_strand_id
1 'polypeptide(L)'
;MLQSAFLLAWAGLAAAAPSIFIAGDLTAAKLFNATDPRQGWGEPAHDLFSLNVTNDALQARSTRTFITEGHWTALLSSLSPGDYVVIEFGHNDAHSIVNGAGVLNGTGDETITIQSGPEPEVVQTFGA
;
A
#
# COMPACT_ATOMS: atom_id res chain seq x y z
N MET A 1 -24.11 18.42 53.32
CA MET A 1 -23.53 18.71 52.00
C MET A 1 -22.48 17.65 51.73
N LEU A 2 -22.78 16.63 50.93
CA LEU A 2 -21.79 15.66 50.47
C LEU A 2 -21.35 16.10 49.06
N GLN A 3 -20.12 16.55 48.91
CA GLN A 3 -19.51 16.73 47.59
C GLN A 3 -18.99 15.37 47.15
N SER A 4 -19.68 14.74 46.19
CA SER A 4 -19.16 13.58 45.48
C SER A 4 -18.08 14.05 44.52
N ALA A 5 -16.82 13.69 44.81
CA ALA A 5 -15.72 13.85 43.87
C ALA A 5 -15.81 12.76 42.80
N PHE A 6 -16.09 13.14 41.55
CA PHE A 6 -15.89 12.27 40.40
C PHE A 6 -14.39 12.22 40.09
N LEU A 7 -13.74 11.11 40.39
CA LEU A 7 -12.42 10.79 39.85
C LEU A 7 -12.61 10.36 38.40
N LEU A 8 -12.37 11.27 37.46
CA LEU A 8 -12.11 10.90 36.06
C LEU A 8 -10.75 10.20 36.02
N ALA A 9 -10.77 8.87 36.05
CA ALA A 9 -9.60 8.07 35.70
C ALA A 9 -9.30 8.31 34.22
N TRP A 10 -8.32 9.18 33.93
CA TRP A 10 -7.72 9.24 32.62
C TRP A 10 -6.82 8.00 32.49
N ALA A 11 -7.43 6.89 32.06
CA ALA A 11 -6.66 5.78 31.51
C ALA A 11 -6.01 6.31 30.24
N GLY A 12 -4.75 6.73 30.33
CA GLY A 12 -3.94 6.93 29.14
C GLY A 12 -3.94 5.62 28.37
N LEU A 13 -4.67 5.55 27.25
CA LEU A 13 -4.48 4.46 26.31
C LEU A 13 -3.01 4.54 25.89
N ALA A 14 -2.21 3.56 26.31
CA ALA A 14 -0.90 3.38 25.70
C ALA A 14 -1.13 3.27 24.19
N ALA A 15 -0.47 4.13 23.41
CA ALA A 15 -0.52 4.04 21.96
C ALA A 15 -0.11 2.62 21.55
N ALA A 16 -0.84 2.02 20.62
CA ALA A 16 -0.47 0.73 20.06
C ALA A 16 0.97 0.80 19.52
N ALA A 17 1.71 -0.32 19.63
CA ALA A 17 3.03 -0.39 19.04
C ALA A 17 2.93 -0.13 17.52
N PRO A 18 3.86 0.65 16.93
CA PRO A 18 3.89 0.88 15.49
C PRO A 18 3.86 -0.43 14.69
N SER A 19 3.18 -0.38 13.55
CA SER A 19 3.21 -1.44 12.54
C SER A 19 3.98 -0.98 11.29
N ILE A 20 4.42 -1.95 10.51
CA ILE A 20 4.99 -1.77 9.17
C ILE A 20 3.96 -2.29 8.17
N PHE A 21 3.65 -1.48 7.16
CA PHE A 21 2.83 -1.87 6.01
C PHE A 21 3.72 -1.92 4.78
N ILE A 22 3.57 -2.94 3.94
CA ILE A 22 4.35 -3.10 2.70
C ILE A 22 3.40 -2.90 1.53
N ALA A 23 3.63 -1.85 0.75
CA ALA A 23 2.99 -1.64 -0.55
C ALA A 23 3.99 -2.00 -1.66
N GLY A 24 3.60 -2.88 -2.58
CA GLY A 24 4.49 -3.24 -3.67
C GLY A 24 3.91 -4.20 -4.69
N ASP A 25 4.80 -4.67 -5.57
CA ASP A 25 4.46 -5.61 -6.63
C ASP A 25 4.79 -7.07 -6.28
N LEU A 26 4.89 -7.95 -7.29
CA LEU A 26 5.15 -9.38 -7.10
C LEU A 26 6.46 -9.67 -6.35
N THR A 27 7.44 -8.76 -6.38
CA THR A 27 8.72 -8.94 -5.66
C THR A 27 8.56 -8.87 -4.15
N ALA A 28 7.51 -8.24 -3.65
CA ALA A 28 7.18 -8.14 -2.23
C ALA A 28 5.95 -9.00 -1.85
N ALA A 29 5.10 -9.36 -2.81
CA ALA A 29 3.81 -10.01 -2.57
C ALA A 29 3.90 -11.41 -1.94
N LYS A 30 2.77 -11.82 -1.34
CA LYS A 30 2.50 -13.16 -0.82
C LYS A 30 2.69 -14.25 -1.88
N LEU A 31 2.76 -15.50 -1.42
CA LEU A 31 2.79 -16.71 -2.24
C LEU A 31 1.79 -16.65 -3.41
N PHE A 32 2.26 -16.97 -4.62
CA PHE A 32 1.46 -16.90 -5.83
C PHE A 32 0.22 -17.81 -5.74
N ASN A 33 0.44 -19.10 -5.45
CA ASN A 33 -0.57 -20.07 -5.04
C ASN A 33 0.12 -21.33 -4.48
N ALA A 34 -0.65 -22.30 -4.00
CA ALA A 34 -0.09 -23.54 -3.42
C ALA A 34 0.77 -24.38 -4.40
N THR A 35 0.62 -24.18 -5.71
CA THR A 35 1.34 -24.93 -6.76
C THR A 35 2.51 -24.16 -7.38
N ASP A 36 2.63 -22.86 -7.10
CA ASP A 36 3.70 -21.98 -7.55
C ASP A 36 4.30 -21.29 -6.32
N PRO A 37 5.40 -21.82 -5.77
CA PRO A 37 5.95 -21.38 -4.49
C PRO A 37 6.75 -20.08 -4.59
N ARG A 38 6.63 -19.32 -5.68
CA ARG A 38 7.22 -17.99 -5.77
C ARG A 38 6.58 -17.08 -4.73
N GLN A 39 7.44 -16.40 -3.98
CA GLN A 39 7.10 -15.54 -2.86
C GLN A 39 8.00 -14.32 -2.91
N GLY A 40 7.44 -13.15 -2.59
CA GLY A 40 8.19 -11.92 -2.46
C GLY A 40 8.90 -11.78 -1.11
N TRP A 41 9.79 -10.78 -1.02
CA TRP A 41 10.58 -10.51 0.18
C TRP A 41 9.73 -10.01 1.36
N GLY A 42 8.52 -9.50 1.12
CA GLY A 42 7.64 -8.98 2.18
C GLY A 42 7.17 -10.06 3.15
N GLU A 43 7.19 -11.32 2.73
CA GLU A 43 6.78 -12.45 3.59
C GLU A 43 7.84 -12.84 4.63
N PRO A 44 9.11 -13.08 4.28
CA PRO A 44 10.14 -13.29 5.31
C PRO A 44 10.33 -12.05 6.20
N ALA A 45 9.88 -10.86 5.81
CA ALA A 45 9.96 -9.66 6.64
C ALA A 45 9.21 -9.80 7.97
N HIS A 46 8.13 -10.61 8.04
CA HIS A 46 7.41 -10.87 9.29
C HIS A 46 8.32 -11.42 10.40
N ASP A 47 9.36 -12.18 10.04
CA ASP A 47 10.30 -12.79 10.99
C ASP A 47 11.54 -11.93 11.26
N LEU A 48 11.76 -10.87 10.47
CA LEU A 48 12.94 -10.00 10.55
C LEU A 48 12.72 -8.76 11.41
N PHE A 49 11.47 -8.34 11.59
CA PHE A 49 11.12 -7.17 12.38
C PHE A 49 10.48 -7.56 13.71
N SER A 50 10.74 -6.76 14.74
CA SER A 50 10.05 -6.85 16.04
C SER A 50 8.70 -6.14 16.05
N LEU A 51 8.41 -5.35 15.02
CA LEU A 51 7.12 -4.70 14.80
C LEU A 51 6.17 -5.62 14.04
N ASN A 52 4.87 -5.42 14.21
CA ASN A 52 3.87 -6.10 13.39
C ASN A 52 4.05 -5.68 11.92
N VAL A 53 4.16 -6.64 11.01
CA VAL A 53 4.25 -6.40 9.57
C VAL A 53 2.93 -6.78 8.92
N THR A 54 2.42 -5.93 8.04
CA THR A 54 1.26 -6.19 7.17
C THR A 54 1.72 -6.09 5.72
N ASN A 55 1.74 -7.22 5.02
CA ASN A 55 2.13 -7.26 3.62
C ASN A 55 0.92 -7.08 2.69
N ASP A 56 0.77 -5.87 2.15
CA ASP A 56 -0.28 -5.47 1.20
C ASP A 56 0.23 -5.48 -0.26
N ALA A 57 1.45 -5.98 -0.51
CA ALA A 57 1.98 -6.08 -1.86
C ALA A 57 1.20 -7.10 -2.69
N LEU A 58 0.97 -6.76 -3.95
CA LEU A 58 0.09 -7.49 -4.86
C LEU A 58 0.74 -7.67 -6.22
N GLN A 59 0.53 -8.85 -6.78
CA GLN A 59 1.07 -9.20 -8.09
C GLN A 59 0.48 -8.37 -9.22
N ALA A 60 1.26 -8.11 -10.27
CA ALA A 60 0.84 -7.37 -11.45
C ALA A 60 0.39 -5.91 -11.18
N ARG A 61 0.70 -5.35 -10.00
CA ARG A 61 0.41 -3.95 -9.68
C ARG A 61 1.61 -3.07 -9.97
N SER A 62 1.35 -1.94 -10.61
CA SER A 62 2.26 -0.79 -10.65
C SER A 62 1.81 0.23 -9.61
N THR A 63 2.54 1.34 -9.50
CA THR A 63 2.07 2.47 -8.68
C THR A 63 0.70 2.98 -9.12
N ARG A 64 0.46 3.06 -10.45
CA ARG A 64 -0.85 3.44 -11.03
C ARG A 64 -1.95 2.49 -10.60
N THR A 65 -1.82 1.19 -10.89
CA THR A 65 -2.92 0.26 -10.65
C THR A 65 -3.12 -0.03 -9.17
N PHE A 66 -2.09 0.07 -8.33
CA PHE A 66 -2.24 0.00 -6.88
C PHE A 66 -3.11 1.14 -6.33
N ILE A 67 -3.03 2.33 -6.92
CA ILE A 67 -3.87 3.49 -6.56
C ILE A 67 -5.26 3.36 -7.19
N THR A 68 -5.36 3.13 -8.50
CA THR A 68 -6.64 3.16 -9.22
C THR A 68 -7.55 1.98 -8.86
N GLU A 69 -7.01 0.85 -8.42
CA GLU A 69 -7.77 -0.29 -7.88
C GLU A 69 -8.13 -0.12 -6.39
N GLY A 70 -7.71 0.97 -5.74
CA GLY A 70 -8.09 1.31 -4.36
C GLY A 70 -7.25 0.64 -3.27
N HIS A 71 -6.17 -0.06 -3.61
CA HIS A 71 -5.28 -0.71 -2.63
C HIS A 71 -4.54 0.32 -1.78
N TRP A 72 -4.11 1.44 -2.38
CA TRP A 72 -3.52 2.54 -1.62
C TRP A 72 -4.50 3.12 -0.59
N THR A 73 -5.74 3.36 -1.00
CA THR A 73 -6.79 3.86 -0.09
C THR A 73 -7.08 2.89 1.05
N ALA A 74 -7.13 1.58 0.76
CA ALA A 74 -7.32 0.55 1.78
C ALA A 74 -6.16 0.51 2.79
N LEU A 75 -4.91 0.56 2.31
CA LEU A 75 -3.73 0.63 3.17
C LEU A 75 -3.78 1.88 4.06
N LEU A 76 -4.00 3.07 3.47
CA LEU A 76 -4.10 4.32 4.23
C LEU A 76 -5.19 4.29 5.30
N SER A 77 -6.32 3.64 5.02
CA SER A 77 -7.42 3.48 6.00
C SER A 77 -7.08 2.59 7.19
N SER A 78 -6.00 1.80 7.07
CA SER A 78 -5.51 0.90 8.12
C SER A 78 -4.41 1.51 8.99
N LEU A 79 -3.88 2.68 8.61
CA LEU A 79 -2.76 3.33 9.30
C LEU A 79 -3.19 4.07 10.56
N SER A 80 -2.31 4.05 11.56
CA SER A 80 -2.33 4.90 12.74
C SER A 80 -1.07 5.80 12.77
N PRO A 81 -1.13 6.97 13.45
CA PRO A 81 0.06 7.80 13.64
C PRO A 81 1.21 7.01 14.27
N GLY A 82 2.37 7.01 13.61
CA GLY A 82 3.57 6.29 14.04
C GLY A 82 3.83 5.00 13.25
N ASP A 83 2.88 4.52 12.45
CA ASP A 83 3.10 3.40 11.53
C ASP A 83 4.07 3.77 10.39
N TYR A 84 4.71 2.74 9.85
CA TYR A 84 5.62 2.84 8.71
C TYR A 84 4.97 2.24 7.48
N VAL A 85 5.21 2.87 6.32
CA VAL A 85 4.88 2.28 5.01
C VAL A 85 6.16 2.10 4.23
N VAL A 86 6.49 0.86 3.90
CA VAL A 86 7.58 0.52 2.97
C VAL A 86 6.98 0.36 1.59
N ILE A 87 7.51 1.10 0.62
CA ILE A 87 6.98 1.18 -0.74
C ILE A 87 8.03 0.67 -1.72
N GLU A 88 7.74 -0.39 -2.46
CA GLU A 88 8.59 -0.93 -3.53
C GLU A 88 7.75 -1.25 -4.77
N PHE A 89 7.93 -0.46 -5.83
CA PHE A 89 7.35 -0.69 -7.15
C PHE A 89 8.38 -0.41 -8.24
N GLY A 90 8.05 -0.82 -9.46
CA GLY A 90 8.82 -0.46 -10.65
C GLY A 90 8.75 -1.50 -11.77
N HIS A 91 8.62 -2.78 -11.45
CA HIS A 91 8.61 -3.82 -12.49
C HIS A 91 7.42 -3.67 -13.43
N ASN A 92 6.25 -3.35 -12.89
CA ASN A 92 5.03 -3.22 -13.70
C ASN A 92 4.84 -1.81 -14.28
N ASP A 93 5.49 -0.82 -13.70
CA ASP A 93 5.41 0.58 -14.13
C ASP A 93 6.00 0.76 -15.54
N ALA A 94 6.95 -0.09 -15.94
CA ALA A 94 7.54 -0.08 -17.27
C ALA A 94 6.72 -0.84 -18.33
N HIS A 95 5.57 -1.43 -17.98
CA HIS A 95 4.72 -2.15 -18.94
C HIS A 95 3.95 -1.20 -19.88
N SER A 96 3.17 -1.78 -20.80
CA SER A 96 2.24 -1.01 -21.64
C SER A 96 1.26 -0.23 -20.76
N ILE A 97 1.03 1.05 -21.10
CA ILE A 97 0.05 1.88 -20.40
C ILE A 97 -1.38 1.45 -20.78
N VAL A 98 -1.65 1.19 -22.07
CA VAL A 98 -3.00 0.88 -22.59
C VAL A 98 -3.43 -0.54 -22.27
N ASN A 99 -2.55 -1.52 -22.52
CA ASN A 99 -2.84 -2.95 -22.36
C ASN A 99 -2.14 -3.55 -21.13
N GLY A 100 -1.82 -2.74 -20.14
CA GLY A 100 -1.09 -3.17 -18.96
C GLY A 100 -1.11 -2.13 -17.85
N ALA A 101 -0.27 -2.36 -16.84
CA ALA A 101 -0.17 -1.53 -15.65
C ALA A 101 0.85 -0.38 -15.80
N GLY A 102 1.31 -0.06 -17.02
CA GLY A 102 2.36 0.94 -17.20
C GLY A 102 2.02 2.33 -16.66
N VAL A 103 3.02 3.12 -16.34
CA VAL A 103 2.84 4.53 -15.93
C VAL A 103 3.33 5.48 -17.02
N LEU A 104 2.90 6.75 -16.95
CA LEU A 104 3.48 7.77 -17.82
C LEU A 104 4.86 8.17 -17.29
N ASN A 105 5.86 8.21 -18.16
CA ASN A 105 7.21 8.58 -17.78
C ASN A 105 7.29 10.08 -17.50
N GLY A 106 7.90 10.46 -16.37
CA GLY A 106 8.11 11.85 -15.98
C GLY A 106 7.77 12.07 -14.52
N THR A 107 8.06 13.28 -14.04
CA THR A 107 7.73 13.75 -12.68
C THR A 107 7.02 15.10 -12.68
N GLY A 108 6.50 15.51 -13.82
CA GLY A 108 5.70 16.72 -13.95
C GLY A 108 4.22 16.43 -13.76
N ASP A 109 3.38 17.30 -14.33
CA ASP A 109 1.92 17.23 -14.26
C ASP A 109 1.30 16.69 -15.57
N GLU A 110 2.07 15.94 -16.35
CA GLU A 110 1.62 15.44 -17.65
C GLU A 110 0.56 14.35 -17.49
N THR A 111 -0.45 14.39 -18.35
CA THR A 111 -1.53 13.41 -18.39
C THR A 111 -1.81 12.92 -19.80
N ILE A 112 -2.26 11.67 -19.89
CA ILE A 112 -2.87 11.11 -21.10
C ILE A 112 -4.18 10.42 -20.73
N THR A 113 -5.15 10.48 -21.64
CA THR A 113 -6.36 9.65 -21.53
C THR A 113 -6.19 8.39 -22.36
N ILE A 114 -6.42 7.23 -21.73
CA ILE A 114 -6.33 5.92 -22.37
C ILE A 114 -7.68 5.20 -22.31
N GLN A 115 -7.87 4.23 -23.19
CA GLN A 115 -8.97 3.26 -23.11
C GLN A 115 -8.41 1.91 -22.67
N SER A 116 -8.33 1.66 -21.36
CA SER A 116 -7.87 0.37 -20.80
C SER A 116 -9.03 -0.53 -20.32
N GLY A 117 -10.21 0.07 -20.13
CA GLY A 117 -11.42 -0.61 -19.68
C GLY A 117 -12.67 -0.12 -20.41
N PRO A 118 -13.88 -0.34 -19.84
CA PRO A 118 -15.13 0.18 -20.42
C PRO A 118 -15.16 1.70 -20.41
N GLU A 119 -14.58 2.33 -19.38
CA GLU A 119 -14.48 3.77 -19.24
C GLU A 119 -13.06 4.27 -19.56
N PRO A 120 -12.91 5.48 -20.12
CA PRO A 120 -11.61 6.13 -20.28
C PRO A 120 -10.92 6.36 -18.93
N GLU A 121 -9.62 6.11 -18.86
CA GLU A 121 -8.77 6.34 -17.68
C GLU A 121 -7.82 7.51 -17.96
N VAL A 122 -7.68 8.44 -17.01
CA VAL A 122 -6.64 9.47 -17.05
C VAL A 122 -5.42 8.94 -16.30
N VAL A 123 -4.30 8.82 -17.02
CA VAL A 123 -3.00 8.39 -16.48
C VAL A 123 -2.08 9.60 -16.38
N GLN A 124 -1.44 9.75 -15.22
CA GLN A 124 -0.53 10.84 -14.89
C GLN A 124 0.92 10.34 -14.85
N THR A 125 1.87 11.26 -14.93
CA THR A 125 3.28 11.04 -14.57
C THR A 125 3.47 10.66 -13.11
N PHE A 126 4.64 10.12 -12.76
CA PHE A 126 4.96 9.71 -11.39
C PHE A 126 5.16 10.94 -10.49
N GLY A 127 4.44 11.03 -9.37
CA GLY A 127 4.64 12.07 -8.36
C GLY A 127 3.67 13.27 -8.42
N ALA A 128 2.65 13.21 -9.28
CA ALA A 128 1.48 14.09 -9.21
C ALA A 128 0.52 13.70 -8.05
#